data_AF-F3GCR1-F1
#
_entry.id   AF-F3GCR1-F1
#
_cell.length_a   1.000
_cell.length_b   1.000
_cell.length_c   1.000
_cell.angle_alpha   90.00
_cell.angle_beta   90.00
_cell.angle_gamma   90.00
#
_symmetry.space_group_name_H-M   'P 1'
#
loop_
_entity.id
_entity.type
_entity.pdbx_description
1 polymer ?
#
loop_
_entity_poly.entity_id
_entity_poly.type
_entity_poly.pdbx_seq_one_letter_code
_entity_poly.pdbx_strand_id
1 'polypeptide(L)'
;MSSWFANISVNMKLALGFGLVLVFTAILALTGWTSMGGLINRSNWMSDITSLNAQLTKLRVTRLQYMVADGDEKVAETVQTSLDSFKAYQEKLRASFKSPENLKMLDQLGIVIADYQKSLNNMRSGYKASTAARDELTTHASKSLAVFEQLVTEVRNMDPADAKRFEQYRLVTDAKDDLRVARYEVRGYTTNATPETEQAAVSKLDSAIKDLDALKTTFSGTQADQLRQLETSLMAYRTTLQNFKAATGTIVQARKEMTTQGQDIVKISEDMYKLQLDRRDQESAQARTTQIVCTLLAMILGIIAAVIITRQITRPLQETLAVVDRIASGDLTQTLAVTRRDELGVLQQGIQRMGSTLRELIGGI
;
A
#
# COMPACT_ATOMS: atom_id res chain seq x y z
N MET A 1 -36.03 -53.98 -8.80
CA MET A 1 -36.13 -52.50 -8.78
C MET A 1 -37.49 -52.16 -8.19
N SER A 2 -37.54 -51.24 -7.22
CA SER A 2 -38.74 -50.98 -6.41
C SER A 2 -39.98 -50.75 -7.27
N SER A 3 -41.05 -51.51 -7.00
CA SER A 3 -42.36 -51.40 -7.66
C SER A 3 -42.97 -50.00 -7.57
N TRP A 4 -42.48 -49.19 -6.62
CA TRP A 4 -42.89 -47.82 -6.43
C TRP A 4 -42.54 -46.91 -7.61
N PHE A 5 -41.29 -46.93 -8.10
CA PHE A 5 -40.86 -46.03 -9.18
C PHE A 5 -41.53 -46.36 -10.51
N ALA A 6 -41.86 -47.64 -10.73
CA ALA A 6 -42.56 -48.09 -11.94
C ALA A 6 -43.98 -47.51 -12.04
N ASN A 7 -44.65 -47.28 -10.90
CA ASN A 7 -46.04 -46.84 -10.83
C ASN A 7 -46.22 -45.32 -10.73
N ILE A 8 -45.13 -44.55 -10.70
CA ILE A 8 -45.18 -43.08 -10.74
C ILE A 8 -45.47 -42.61 -12.17
N SER A 9 -46.17 -41.47 -12.29
CA SER A 9 -46.45 -40.84 -13.57
C SER A 9 -45.19 -40.56 -14.40
N VAL A 10 -45.28 -40.74 -15.72
CA VAL A 10 -44.20 -40.42 -16.68
C VAL A 10 -43.75 -38.98 -16.54
N ASN A 11 -44.70 -38.04 -16.35
CA ASN A 11 -44.40 -36.63 -16.14
C ASN A 11 -43.51 -36.42 -14.90
N MET A 12 -43.84 -37.07 -13.77
CA MET A 12 -43.05 -36.97 -12.55
C MET A 12 -41.67 -37.63 -12.69
N LYS A 13 -41.55 -38.75 -13.43
CA LYS A 13 -40.26 -39.39 -13.75
C LYS A 13 -39.35 -38.44 -14.53
N LEU A 14 -39.89 -37.77 -15.56
CA LEU A 14 -39.15 -36.78 -16.36
C LEU A 14 -38.80 -35.54 -15.54
N ALA A 15 -39.76 -35.02 -14.76
CA ALA A 15 -39.55 -33.86 -13.90
C ALA A 15 -38.47 -34.11 -12.84
N LEU A 16 -38.41 -35.30 -12.24
CA LEU A 16 -37.35 -35.67 -11.29
C LEU A 16 -35.97 -35.77 -11.97
N GLY A 17 -35.90 -36.40 -13.14
CA GLY A 17 -34.65 -36.54 -13.89
C GLY A 17 -34.09 -35.20 -14.35
N PHE A 18 -34.89 -34.40 -15.04
CA PHE A 18 -34.49 -33.07 -15.50
C PHE A 18 -34.33 -32.07 -14.36
N GLY A 19 -35.20 -32.13 -13.35
CA GLY A 19 -35.12 -31.26 -12.17
C GLY A 19 -33.82 -31.45 -11.40
N LEU A 20 -33.37 -32.69 -11.25
CA LEU A 20 -32.09 -32.98 -10.61
C LEU A 20 -30.91 -32.40 -11.41
N VAL A 21 -30.89 -32.59 -12.73
CA VAL A 21 -29.86 -32.01 -13.60
C VAL A 21 -29.84 -30.47 -13.50
N LEU A 22 -31.00 -29.83 -13.48
CA LEU A 22 -31.12 -28.38 -13.33
C LEU A 22 -30.59 -27.89 -11.98
N VAL A 23 -30.88 -28.60 -10.87
CA VAL A 23 -30.35 -28.26 -9.54
C VAL A 23 -28.82 -28.32 -9.53
N PHE A 24 -28.22 -29.39 -10.07
CA PHE A 24 -26.76 -29.48 -10.15
C PHE A 24 -26.14 -28.42 -11.07
N THR A 25 -26.81 -28.10 -12.17
CA THR A 25 -26.40 -27.01 -13.06
C THR A 25 -26.44 -25.66 -12.34
N ALA A 26 -27.47 -25.40 -11.53
CA ALA A 26 -27.58 -24.19 -10.72
C ALA A 26 -26.47 -24.12 -9.66
N ILE A 27 -26.13 -25.24 -9.01
CA ILE A 27 -25.01 -25.30 -8.05
C ILE A 27 -23.67 -25.03 -8.75
N LEU A 28 -23.44 -25.61 -9.93
CA LEU A 28 -22.24 -25.34 -10.72
C LEU A 28 -22.14 -23.87 -11.14
N ALA A 29 -23.25 -23.28 -11.59
CA ALA A 29 -23.30 -21.86 -11.93
C ALA A 29 -23.03 -20.97 -10.71
N LEU A 30 -23.65 -21.28 -9.57
CA LEU A 30 -23.48 -20.51 -8.33
C LEU A 30 -22.03 -20.57 -7.82
N THR A 31 -21.43 -21.77 -7.80
CA THR A 31 -20.03 -21.96 -7.38
C THR A 31 -19.04 -21.29 -8.32
N GLY A 32 -19.29 -21.33 -9.63
CA GLY A 32 -18.51 -20.56 -10.60
C GLY A 32 -18.61 -19.06 -10.37
N TRP A 33 -19.83 -18.54 -10.15
CA TRP A 33 -20.06 -17.12 -9.94
C TRP A 33 -19.41 -16.59 -8.65
N THR A 34 -19.55 -17.31 -7.54
CA THR A 34 -18.96 -16.91 -6.25
C THR A 34 -17.44 -16.98 -6.27
N SER A 35 -16.86 -18.02 -6.89
CA SER A 35 -15.41 -18.14 -7.06
C SER A 35 -14.85 -16.99 -7.90
N MET A 36 -15.48 -16.67 -9.04
CA MET A 36 -15.04 -15.59 -9.92
C MET A 36 -15.14 -14.23 -9.23
N GLY A 37 -16.23 -13.98 -8.47
CA GLY A 37 -16.37 -12.77 -7.66
C GLY A 37 -15.28 -12.63 -6.58
N GLY A 38 -14.92 -13.73 -5.92
CA GLY A 38 -13.80 -13.77 -4.98
C GLY A 38 -12.47 -13.39 -5.63
N LEU A 39 -12.15 -14.00 -6.78
CA LEU A 39 -10.93 -13.73 -7.53
C LEU A 39 -10.85 -12.27 -8.02
N ILE A 40 -11.96 -11.69 -8.49
CA ILE A 40 -12.03 -10.28 -8.89
C ILE A 40 -11.73 -9.37 -7.70
N ASN A 41 -12.32 -9.64 -6.53
CA ASN A 41 -12.08 -8.85 -5.33
C ASN A 41 -10.60 -8.92 -4.89
N ARG A 42 -9.98 -10.11 -4.93
CA ARG A 42 -8.56 -10.29 -4.63
C ARG A 42 -7.67 -9.51 -5.60
N SER A 43 -8.00 -9.56 -6.89
CA SER A 43 -7.28 -8.80 -7.92
C SER A 43 -7.38 -7.29 -7.69
N ASN A 44 -8.58 -6.79 -7.33
CA ASN A 44 -8.78 -5.38 -6.99
C ASN A 44 -7.96 -4.98 -5.76
N TRP A 45 -7.94 -5.81 -4.71
CA TRP A 45 -7.09 -5.56 -3.53
C TRP A 45 -5.61 -5.55 -3.85
N MET A 46 -5.16 -6.41 -4.74
CA MET A 46 -3.77 -6.44 -5.20
C MET A 46 -3.40 -5.18 -6.00
N SER A 47 -4.33 -4.68 -6.81
CA SER A 47 -4.23 -3.39 -7.50
C SER A 47 -4.19 -2.21 -6.51
N ASP A 48 -5.01 -2.27 -5.46
CA ASP A 48 -5.04 -1.27 -4.40
C ASP A 48 -3.71 -1.22 -3.62
N ILE A 49 -3.13 -2.37 -3.28
CA ILE A 49 -1.81 -2.44 -2.64
C ILE A 49 -0.71 -1.89 -3.57
N THR A 50 -0.80 -2.16 -4.87
CA THR A 50 0.12 -1.60 -5.86
C THR A 50 0.00 -0.07 -5.94
N SER A 51 -1.22 0.45 -5.90
CA SER A 51 -1.50 1.89 -5.89
C SER A 51 -1.02 2.56 -4.60
N LEU A 52 -1.13 1.89 -3.45
CA LEU A 52 -0.56 2.33 -2.18
C LEU A 52 0.97 2.50 -2.29
N ASN A 53 1.67 1.52 -2.87
CA ASN A 53 3.12 1.60 -3.11
C ASN A 53 3.51 2.70 -4.10
N ALA A 54 2.69 2.96 -5.12
CA ALA A 54 2.89 4.08 -6.04
C ALA A 54 2.79 5.45 -5.32
N GLN A 55 1.82 5.60 -4.40
CA GLN A 55 1.69 6.81 -3.59
C GLN A 55 2.86 6.99 -2.61
N LEU A 56 3.32 5.92 -1.98
CA LEU A 56 4.54 5.95 -1.17
C LEU A 56 5.76 6.39 -2.00
N THR A 57 5.89 5.87 -3.22
CA THR A 57 6.97 6.25 -4.12
C THR A 57 6.92 7.74 -4.44
N LYS A 58 5.73 8.27 -4.75
CA LYS A 58 5.52 9.71 -4.95
C LYS A 58 5.92 10.52 -3.71
N LEU A 59 5.50 10.11 -2.52
CA LEU A 59 5.87 10.74 -1.25
C LEU A 59 7.38 10.76 -1.01
N ARG A 60 8.07 9.66 -1.31
CA ARG A 60 9.53 9.57 -1.16
C ARG A 60 10.24 10.49 -2.16
N VAL A 61 9.76 10.58 -3.39
CA VAL A 61 10.30 11.47 -4.42
C VAL A 61 10.13 12.94 -4.03
N THR A 62 8.93 13.35 -3.62
CA THR A 62 8.69 14.74 -3.19
C THR A 62 9.51 15.10 -1.96
N ARG A 63 9.66 14.17 -0.99
CA ARG A 63 10.57 14.37 0.15
C ARG A 63 12.03 14.56 -0.29
N LEU A 64 12.52 13.80 -1.27
CA LEU A 64 13.87 13.99 -1.81
C LEU A 64 14.02 15.34 -2.52
N GLN A 65 12.99 15.78 -3.25
CA GLN A 65 12.96 17.13 -3.85
C GLN A 65 13.02 18.22 -2.77
N TYR A 66 12.31 18.05 -1.65
CA TYR A 66 12.37 18.96 -0.51
C TYR A 66 13.78 19.07 0.09
N MET A 67 14.50 17.95 0.15
CA MET A 67 15.89 17.94 0.59
C MET A 67 16.81 18.70 -0.37
N VAL A 68 16.64 18.50 -1.68
CA VAL A 68 17.44 19.16 -2.72
C VAL A 68 17.13 20.66 -2.79
N ALA A 69 15.91 21.05 -2.44
CA ALA A 69 15.48 22.45 -2.34
C ALA A 69 15.86 23.11 -1.00
N ASP A 70 16.79 22.53 -0.24
CA ASP A 70 17.29 23.06 1.04
C ASP A 70 16.19 23.42 2.05
N GLY A 71 15.09 22.68 2.04
CA GLY A 71 14.01 22.89 2.98
C GLY A 71 13.00 23.98 2.59
N ASP A 72 12.93 24.37 1.31
CA ASP A 72 11.96 25.35 0.78
C ASP A 72 10.50 25.05 1.18
N GLU A 73 9.80 26.07 1.67
CA GLU A 73 8.46 25.90 2.26
C GLU A 73 7.40 25.51 1.20
N LYS A 74 7.51 25.99 -0.05
CA LYS A 74 6.57 25.60 -1.11
C LYS A 74 6.73 24.13 -1.48
N VAL A 75 7.97 23.64 -1.50
CA VAL A 75 8.22 22.21 -1.68
C VAL A 75 7.74 21.43 -0.46
N ALA A 76 7.88 21.96 0.76
CA ALA A 76 7.37 21.34 1.99
C ALA A 76 5.84 21.08 1.94
N GLU A 77 5.07 22.04 1.42
CA GLU A 77 3.61 21.90 1.19
C GLU A 77 3.28 20.77 0.20
N THR A 78 4.11 20.61 -0.83
CA THR A 78 3.97 19.52 -1.81
C THR A 78 4.22 18.15 -1.16
N VAL A 79 5.22 18.04 -0.27
CA VAL A 79 5.46 16.81 0.50
C VAL A 79 4.28 16.52 1.42
N GLN A 80 3.79 17.53 2.13
CA GLN A 80 2.65 17.38 3.04
C GLN A 80 1.41 16.88 2.29
N THR A 81 1.11 17.46 1.13
CA THR A 81 -0.02 17.04 0.30
C THR A 81 0.12 15.59 -0.17
N SER A 82 1.34 15.15 -0.52
CA SER A 82 1.59 13.76 -0.88
C SER A 82 1.44 12.80 0.31
N LEU A 83 1.82 13.23 1.51
CA LEU A 83 1.65 12.44 2.74
C LEU A 83 0.16 12.33 3.11
N ASP A 84 -0.58 13.43 3.03
CA ASP A 84 -2.01 13.45 3.33
C ASP A 84 -2.78 12.56 2.34
N SER A 85 -2.41 12.60 1.06
CA SER A 85 -2.96 11.70 0.04
C SER A 85 -2.68 10.23 0.36
N PHE A 86 -1.44 9.91 0.74
CA PHE A 86 -1.04 8.56 1.12
C PHE A 86 -1.80 8.04 2.35
N LYS A 87 -1.93 8.87 3.38
CA LYS A 87 -2.71 8.58 4.59
C LYS A 87 -4.18 8.37 4.28
N ALA A 88 -4.79 9.27 3.50
CA ALA A 88 -6.18 9.16 3.10
C ALA A 88 -6.44 7.87 2.29
N TYR A 89 -5.49 7.48 1.44
CA TYR A 89 -5.60 6.23 0.69
C TYR A 89 -5.49 5.01 1.60
N GLN A 90 -4.56 4.98 2.56
CA GLN A 90 -4.48 3.90 3.55
C GLN A 90 -5.77 3.79 4.38
N GLU A 91 -6.37 4.90 4.82
CA GLU A 91 -7.66 4.89 5.54
C GLU A 91 -8.81 4.38 4.67
N LYS A 92 -8.82 4.74 3.38
CA LYS A 92 -9.77 4.20 2.41
C LYS A 92 -9.65 2.67 2.31
N LEU A 93 -8.43 2.13 2.26
CA LEU A 93 -8.20 0.68 2.25
C LEU A 93 -8.65 0.06 3.58
N ARG A 94 -8.32 0.67 4.70
CA ARG A 94 -8.76 0.21 6.02
C ARG A 94 -10.28 0.07 6.11
N ALA A 95 -11.04 1.01 5.53
CA ALA A 95 -12.50 0.97 5.51
C ALA A 95 -13.08 -0.11 4.57
N SER A 96 -12.39 -0.43 3.48
CA SER A 96 -12.86 -1.40 2.46
C SER A 96 -12.58 -2.86 2.83
N PHE A 97 -11.47 -3.13 3.54
CA PHE A 97 -11.09 -4.48 3.93
C PHE A 97 -11.92 -4.98 5.14
N LYS A 98 -12.23 -6.28 5.17
CA LYS A 98 -13.02 -6.91 6.25
C LYS A 98 -12.28 -8.02 7.02
N SER A 99 -11.21 -8.56 6.44
CA SER A 99 -10.47 -9.65 7.09
C SER A 99 -9.66 -9.10 8.28
N PRO A 100 -9.73 -9.72 9.47
CA PRO A 100 -9.01 -9.26 10.65
C PRO A 100 -7.49 -9.15 10.45
N GLU A 101 -6.89 -10.08 9.70
CA GLU A 101 -5.46 -10.05 9.38
C GLU A 101 -5.10 -8.82 8.54
N ASN A 102 -5.86 -8.52 7.48
CA ASN A 102 -5.63 -7.33 6.66
C ASN A 102 -5.84 -6.04 7.46
N LEU A 103 -6.86 -6.00 8.33
CA LEU A 103 -7.10 -4.85 9.20
C LEU A 103 -5.94 -4.62 10.16
N LYS A 104 -5.40 -5.66 10.78
CA LYS A 104 -4.22 -5.57 11.65
C LYS A 104 -3.01 -4.99 10.92
N MET A 105 -2.76 -5.43 9.68
CA MET A 105 -1.65 -4.92 8.87
C MET A 105 -1.88 -3.46 8.45
N LEU A 106 -3.11 -3.09 8.09
CA LEU A 106 -3.49 -1.72 7.78
C LEU A 106 -3.42 -0.80 9.00
N ASP A 107 -3.77 -1.29 10.20
CA ASP A 107 -3.61 -0.58 11.47
C ASP A 107 -2.12 -0.33 11.76
N GLN A 108 -1.29 -1.37 11.61
CA GLN A 108 0.16 -1.26 11.77
C GLN A 108 0.76 -0.27 10.77
N LEU A 109 0.32 -0.33 9.51
CA LEU A 109 0.70 0.63 8.49
C LEU A 109 0.32 2.07 8.89
N GLY A 110 -0.89 2.26 9.43
CA GLY A 110 -1.35 3.57 9.94
C GLY A 110 -0.45 4.13 11.05
N ILE A 111 0.03 3.28 11.96
CA ILE A 111 0.99 3.66 13.01
C ILE A 111 2.31 4.13 12.38
N VAL A 112 2.88 3.37 11.44
CA VAL A 112 4.14 3.75 10.79
C VAL A 112 3.99 5.04 9.97
N ILE A 113 2.82 5.26 9.34
CA ILE A 113 2.52 6.52 8.64
C ILE A 113 2.46 7.71 9.62
N ALA A 114 1.88 7.53 10.80
CA ALA A 114 1.85 8.57 11.83
C ALA A 114 3.26 8.91 12.34
N ASP A 115 4.11 7.89 12.53
CA ASP A 115 5.51 8.09 12.89
C ASP A 115 6.29 8.79 11.77
N TYR A 116 6.04 8.42 10.51
CA TYR A 116 6.60 9.12 9.34
C TYR A 116 6.20 10.59 9.30
N GLN A 117 4.93 10.91 9.60
CA GLN A 117 4.46 12.29 9.70
C GLN A 117 5.20 13.08 10.78
N LYS A 118 5.43 12.47 11.95
CA LYS A 118 6.20 13.08 13.03
C LYS A 118 7.65 13.34 12.62
N SER A 119 8.31 12.37 12.01
CA SER A 119 9.69 12.54 11.52
C SER A 119 9.76 13.59 10.41
N LEU A 120 8.78 13.66 9.50
CA LEU A 120 8.70 14.73 8.50
C LEU A 120 8.55 16.12 9.14
N ASN A 121 7.73 16.25 10.17
CA ASN A 121 7.57 17.51 10.91
C ASN A 121 8.88 17.93 11.60
N ASN A 122 9.59 16.98 12.22
CA ASN A 122 10.91 17.25 12.81
C ASN A 122 11.91 17.72 11.76
N MET A 123 11.90 17.11 10.58
CA MET A 123 12.73 17.53 9.45
C MET A 123 12.41 18.97 9.01
N ARG A 124 11.12 19.32 8.85
CA ARG A 124 10.69 20.68 8.48
C ARG A 124 11.13 21.72 9.52
N SER A 125 10.94 21.41 10.80
CA SER A 125 11.39 22.28 11.90
C SER A 125 12.90 22.43 11.90
N GLY A 126 13.64 21.35 11.64
CA GLY A 126 15.10 21.37 11.50
C GLY A 126 15.56 22.30 10.37
N TYR A 127 14.93 22.23 9.19
CA TYR A 127 15.25 23.14 8.09
C TYR A 127 14.97 24.60 8.45
N LYS A 128 13.79 24.90 9.00
CA LYS A 128 13.44 26.26 9.44
C LYS A 128 14.46 26.82 10.44
N ALA A 129 14.84 26.02 11.44
CA ALA A 129 15.85 26.40 12.42
C ALA A 129 17.24 26.59 11.79
N SER A 130 17.62 25.72 10.84
CA SER A 130 18.91 25.82 10.16
C SER A 130 19.02 27.08 9.27
N THR A 131 17.93 27.45 8.58
CA THR A 131 17.86 28.65 7.76
C THR A 131 17.91 29.91 8.64
N ALA A 132 17.11 29.96 9.70
CA ALA A 132 17.15 31.07 10.65
C ALA A 132 18.55 31.23 11.27
N ALA A 133 19.19 30.12 11.65
CA ALA A 133 20.55 30.16 12.18
C ALA A 133 21.58 30.67 11.15
N ARG A 134 21.45 30.34 9.85
CA ARG A 134 22.32 30.89 8.78
C ARG A 134 22.19 32.42 8.66
N ASP A 135 20.97 32.94 8.79
CA ASP A 135 20.70 34.39 8.73
C ASP A 135 21.25 35.11 9.97
N GLU A 136 21.05 34.53 11.15
CA GLU A 136 21.61 35.03 12.42
C GLU A 136 23.14 34.99 12.43
N LEU A 137 23.76 33.92 11.92
CA LEU A 137 25.21 33.82 11.75
C LEU A 137 25.73 35.00 10.92
N THR A 138 25.08 35.28 9.78
CA THR A 138 25.45 36.40 8.92
C THR A 138 25.32 37.73 9.67
N THR A 139 24.27 37.90 10.46
CA THR A 139 24.01 39.09 11.26
C THR A 139 25.07 39.31 12.34
N HIS A 140 25.36 38.29 13.16
CA HIS A 140 26.35 38.38 14.24
C HIS A 140 27.77 38.60 13.73
N ALA A 141 28.14 37.94 12.64
CA ALA A 141 29.45 38.14 12.02
C ALA A 141 29.59 39.56 11.43
N SER A 142 28.53 40.11 10.83
CA SER A 142 28.54 41.48 10.30
C SER A 142 28.66 42.52 11.42
N LYS A 143 27.98 42.30 12.56
CA LYS A 143 28.15 43.13 13.76
C LYS A 143 29.59 43.10 14.28
N SER A 144 30.19 41.91 14.38
CA SER A 144 31.57 41.74 14.82
C SER A 144 32.55 42.48 13.91
N LEU A 145 32.39 42.35 12.59
CA LEU A 145 33.22 43.05 11.61
C LEU A 145 33.05 44.58 11.67
N ALA A 146 31.84 45.08 11.90
CA ALA A 146 31.61 46.51 12.05
C ALA A 146 32.39 47.09 13.24
N VAL A 147 32.43 46.37 14.37
CA VAL A 147 33.24 46.77 15.54
C VAL A 147 34.73 46.73 15.21
N PHE A 148 35.22 45.72 14.50
CA PHE A 148 36.60 45.69 14.02
C PHE A 148 36.95 46.88 13.11
N GLU A 149 36.07 47.26 12.17
CA GLU A 149 36.32 48.43 11.31
C GLU A 149 36.32 49.75 12.10
N GLN A 150 35.51 49.87 13.17
CA GLN A 150 35.57 51.00 14.09
C GLN A 150 36.92 51.06 14.82
N LEU A 151 37.36 49.95 15.41
CA LEU A 151 38.66 49.86 16.09
C LEU A 151 39.82 50.19 15.15
N VAL A 152 39.83 49.65 13.92
CA VAL A 152 40.84 50.00 12.90
C VAL A 152 40.83 51.49 12.60
N THR A 153 39.66 52.11 12.47
CA THR A 153 39.52 53.53 12.18
C THR A 153 40.04 54.40 13.33
N GLU A 154 39.73 54.04 14.57
CA GLU A 154 40.25 54.74 15.75
C GLU A 154 41.77 54.65 15.84
N VAL A 155 42.35 53.47 15.64
CA VAL A 155 43.82 53.30 15.65
C VAL A 155 44.49 54.07 14.50
N ARG A 156 43.86 54.13 13.33
CA ARG A 156 44.36 54.94 12.20
C ARG A 156 44.35 56.44 12.49
N ASN A 157 43.43 56.90 13.33
CA ASN A 157 43.27 58.30 13.72
C ASN A 157 44.14 58.69 14.93
N MET A 158 44.83 57.75 15.57
CA MET A 158 45.82 58.04 16.62
C MET A 158 46.99 58.87 16.06
N ASP A 159 47.75 59.53 16.94
CA ASP A 159 48.99 60.20 16.56
C ASP A 159 49.94 59.21 15.86
N PRO A 160 50.44 59.50 14.64
CA PRO A 160 51.48 58.69 13.99
C PRO A 160 52.73 58.43 14.84
N ALA A 161 53.04 59.29 15.81
CA ALA A 161 54.17 59.14 16.73
C ALA A 161 53.85 58.29 17.98
N ASP A 162 52.59 57.88 18.20
CA ASP A 162 52.24 57.02 19.33
C ASP A 162 52.85 55.62 19.17
N ALA A 163 53.74 55.25 20.08
CA ALA A 163 54.44 53.97 20.08
C ALA A 163 53.50 52.74 20.12
N LYS A 164 52.26 52.88 20.60
CA LYS A 164 51.27 51.79 20.67
C LYS A 164 50.52 51.58 19.36
N ARG A 165 50.51 52.57 18.47
CA ARG A 165 49.70 52.57 17.24
C ARG A 165 49.97 51.37 16.35
N PHE A 166 51.25 51.02 16.14
CA PHE A 166 51.63 49.91 15.28
C PHE A 166 51.11 48.57 15.82
N GLU A 167 51.39 48.25 17.09
CA GLU A 167 50.93 46.99 17.70
C GLU A 167 49.42 46.90 17.78
N GLN A 168 48.72 48.00 18.12
CA GLN A 168 47.27 48.05 18.10
C GLN A 168 46.70 47.81 16.69
N TYR A 169 47.29 48.42 15.66
CA TYR A 169 46.83 48.28 14.29
C TYR A 169 47.03 46.84 13.78
N ARG A 170 48.21 46.27 14.06
CA ARG A 170 48.54 44.89 13.71
C ARG A 170 47.56 43.93 14.37
N LEU A 171 47.39 44.03 15.69
CA LEU A 171 46.56 43.11 16.47
C LEU A 171 45.08 43.16 16.06
N VAL A 172 44.51 44.35 15.81
CA VAL A 172 43.12 44.47 15.31
C VAL A 172 42.99 43.93 13.90
N THR A 173 44.00 44.14 13.03
CA THR A 173 43.96 43.66 11.65
C THR A 173 44.08 42.14 11.58
N ASP A 174 44.99 41.55 12.36
CA ASP A 174 45.19 40.11 12.46
C ASP A 174 43.90 39.43 12.97
N ALA A 175 43.34 39.90 14.09
CA ALA A 175 42.09 39.37 14.64
C ALA A 175 40.88 39.54 13.69
N LYS A 176 40.83 40.65 12.94
CA LYS A 176 39.80 40.85 11.91
C LYS A 176 39.95 39.83 10.77
N ASP A 177 41.17 39.49 10.37
CA ASP A 177 41.43 38.51 9.33
C ASP A 177 41.11 37.09 9.79
N ASP A 178 41.45 36.73 11.03
CA ASP A 178 41.07 35.46 11.64
C ASP A 178 39.55 35.28 11.70
N LEU A 179 38.79 36.35 12.02
CA LEU A 179 37.33 36.31 11.92
C LEU A 179 36.86 36.11 10.47
N ARG A 180 37.52 36.70 9.47
CA ARG A 180 37.15 36.49 8.05
C ARG A 180 37.39 35.05 7.62
N VAL A 181 38.49 34.45 8.03
CA VAL A 181 38.78 33.02 7.82
C VAL A 181 37.74 32.15 8.53
N ALA A 182 37.40 32.46 9.78
CA ALA A 182 36.35 31.75 10.51
C ALA A 182 34.99 31.82 9.79
N ARG A 183 34.61 33.00 9.28
CA ARG A 183 33.37 33.16 8.49
C ARG A 183 33.39 32.33 7.20
N TYR A 184 34.55 32.23 6.54
CA TYR A 184 34.71 31.40 5.35
C TYR A 184 34.47 29.92 5.67
N GLU A 185 35.10 29.40 6.72
CA GLU A 185 34.90 28.01 7.16
C GLU A 185 33.45 27.74 7.62
N VAL A 186 32.85 28.67 8.37
CA VAL A 186 31.44 28.57 8.77
C VAL A 186 30.51 28.57 7.55
N ARG A 187 30.81 29.35 6.51
CA ARG A 187 30.06 29.30 5.25
C ARG A 187 30.25 27.95 4.53
N GLY A 188 31.46 27.40 4.54
CA GLY A 188 31.75 26.05 4.04
C GLY A 188 30.93 24.98 4.77
N TYR A 189 30.91 25.02 6.10
CA TYR A 189 30.11 24.12 6.93
C TYR A 189 28.61 24.27 6.71
N THR A 190 28.11 25.50 6.67
CA THR A 190 26.67 25.74 6.50
C THR A 190 26.16 25.36 5.11
N THR A 191 27.01 25.30 4.10
CA THR A 191 26.66 24.83 2.75
C THR A 191 26.87 23.32 2.58
N ASN A 192 27.90 22.76 3.21
CA ASN A 192 28.19 21.33 3.22
C ASN A 192 28.49 20.85 4.64
N ALA A 193 27.45 20.42 5.36
CA ALA A 193 27.55 20.03 6.75
C ALA A 193 28.15 18.62 6.90
N THR A 194 29.43 18.56 7.23
CA THR A 194 30.21 17.33 7.46
C THR A 194 30.99 17.45 8.77
N PRO A 195 31.42 16.34 9.40
CA PRO A 195 32.27 16.40 10.59
C PRO A 195 33.55 17.22 10.36
N GLU A 196 34.14 17.15 9.16
CA GLU A 196 35.37 17.84 8.80
C GLU A 196 35.15 19.37 8.69
N THR A 197 34.09 19.78 7.97
CA THR A 197 33.74 21.20 7.83
C THR A 197 33.26 21.80 9.15
N GLU A 198 32.57 21.02 9.98
CA GLU A 198 32.21 21.43 11.34
C GLU A 198 33.46 21.72 12.18
N GLN A 199 34.40 20.77 12.19
CA GLN A 199 35.63 20.91 12.98
C GLN A 199 36.45 22.12 12.54
N ALA A 200 36.58 22.35 11.23
CA ALA A 200 37.27 23.52 10.68
C ALA A 200 36.60 24.83 11.11
N ALA A 201 35.28 24.92 10.96
CA ALA A 201 34.50 26.10 11.34
C ALA A 201 34.60 26.42 12.83
N VAL A 202 34.44 25.40 13.69
CA VAL A 202 34.55 25.56 15.15
C VAL A 202 35.97 25.96 15.55
N SER A 203 37.00 25.31 15.00
CA SER A 203 38.40 25.61 15.33
C SER A 203 38.81 27.03 14.97
N LYS A 204 38.42 27.51 13.78
CA LYS A 204 38.73 28.89 13.36
C LYS A 204 37.94 29.93 14.13
N LEU A 205 36.68 29.65 14.45
CA LEU A 205 35.90 30.52 15.32
C LEU A 205 36.50 30.60 16.75
N ASP A 206 36.95 29.48 17.29
CA ASP A 206 37.59 29.44 18.61
C ASP A 206 38.90 30.25 18.63
N SER A 207 39.65 30.23 17.52
CA SER A 207 40.84 31.06 17.35
C SER A 207 40.49 32.55 17.35
N ALA A 208 39.51 32.96 16.53
CA ALA A 208 39.07 34.36 16.48
C ALA A 208 38.47 34.86 17.81
N ILE A 209 37.82 33.99 18.59
CA ILE A 209 37.34 34.32 19.94
C ILE A 209 38.52 34.51 20.90
N LYS A 210 39.56 33.68 20.80
CA LYS A 210 40.75 33.78 21.65
C LYS A 210 41.50 35.09 21.44
N ASP A 211 41.47 35.68 20.25
CA ASP A 211 42.07 36.99 19.98
C ASP A 211 41.47 38.10 20.84
N LEU A 212 40.26 37.91 21.38
CA LEU A 212 39.64 38.85 22.32
C LEU A 212 40.49 39.05 23.58
N ASP A 213 41.20 38.04 24.06
CA ASP A 213 42.01 38.16 25.27
C ASP A 213 43.16 39.15 25.04
N ALA A 214 43.81 39.05 23.87
CA ALA A 214 44.88 39.95 23.46
C ALA A 214 44.34 41.36 23.16
N LEU A 215 43.17 41.47 22.51
CA LEU A 215 42.49 42.75 22.27
C LEU A 215 42.12 43.45 23.59
N LYS A 216 41.49 42.75 24.53
CA LYS A 216 41.12 43.29 25.85
C LYS A 216 42.33 43.77 26.65
N THR A 217 43.43 43.04 26.57
CA THR A 217 44.69 43.42 27.23
C THR A 217 45.30 44.67 26.61
N THR A 218 45.23 44.81 25.29
CA THR A 218 45.89 45.89 24.54
C THR A 218 45.07 47.18 24.48
N PHE A 219 43.74 47.08 24.46
CA PHE A 219 42.78 48.19 24.32
C PHE A 219 42.10 48.58 25.65
N SER A 220 42.78 48.42 26.78
CA SER A 220 42.24 48.79 28.09
C SER A 220 41.95 50.29 28.17
N GLY A 221 40.70 50.70 28.42
CA GLY A 221 40.31 52.10 28.57
C GLY A 221 39.08 52.48 27.73
N THR A 222 39.22 53.49 26.87
CA THR A 222 38.13 54.12 26.10
C THR A 222 37.39 53.19 25.13
N GLN A 223 37.99 52.07 24.73
CA GLN A 223 37.43 51.08 23.80
C GLN A 223 36.72 49.92 24.51
N ALA A 224 36.57 49.96 25.84
CA ALA A 224 36.00 48.85 26.62
C ALA A 224 34.58 48.46 26.15
N ASP A 225 33.76 49.43 25.77
CA ASP A 225 32.40 49.18 25.28
C ASP A 225 32.40 48.48 23.92
N GLN A 226 33.30 48.87 23.00
CA GLN A 226 33.46 48.20 21.71
C GLN A 226 33.93 46.76 21.89
N LEU A 227 34.92 46.52 22.76
CA LEU A 227 35.39 45.17 23.06
C LEU A 227 34.28 44.30 23.68
N ARG A 228 33.42 44.87 24.51
CA ARG A 228 32.25 44.19 25.06
C ARG A 228 31.20 43.85 23.99
N GLN A 229 30.95 44.77 23.05
CA GLN A 229 30.07 44.52 21.91
C GLN A 229 30.64 43.44 20.97
N LEU A 230 31.95 43.46 20.72
CA LEU A 230 32.64 42.45 19.93
C LEU A 230 32.53 41.07 20.60
N GLU A 231 32.85 40.97 21.88
CA GLU A 231 32.69 39.72 22.65
C GLU A 231 31.24 39.21 22.60
N THR A 232 30.27 40.08 22.84
CA THR A 232 28.84 39.71 22.80
C THR A 232 28.46 39.15 21.42
N SER A 233 28.90 39.80 20.34
CA SER A 233 28.58 39.37 18.98
C SER A 233 29.30 38.09 18.55
N LEU A 234 30.55 37.87 18.97
CA LEU A 234 31.29 36.63 18.72
C LEU A 234 30.74 35.45 19.51
N MET A 235 30.36 35.65 20.78
CA MET A 235 29.72 34.61 21.60
C MET A 235 28.34 34.25 21.08
N ALA A 236 27.57 35.24 20.60
CA ALA A 236 26.32 34.99 19.90
C ALA A 236 26.55 34.20 18.61
N TYR A 237 27.56 34.56 17.80
CA TYR A 237 27.93 33.81 16.59
C TYR A 237 28.28 32.35 16.88
N ARG A 238 29.06 32.08 17.94
CA ARG A 238 29.38 30.73 18.42
C ARG A 238 28.13 29.95 18.83
N THR A 239 27.23 30.60 19.55
CA THR A 239 25.98 29.98 20.03
C THR A 239 25.07 29.63 18.86
N THR A 240 24.91 30.55 17.90
CA THR A 240 24.13 30.29 16.68
C THR A 240 24.75 29.18 15.83
N LEU A 241 26.08 29.05 15.79
CA LEU A 241 26.74 27.93 15.11
C LEU A 241 26.39 26.57 15.75
N GLN A 242 26.32 26.52 17.09
CA GLN A 242 25.86 25.33 17.82
C GLN A 242 24.38 25.03 17.55
N ASN A 243 23.53 26.07 17.48
CA ASN A 243 22.12 25.90 17.12
C ASN A 243 21.96 25.35 15.69
N PHE A 244 22.78 25.82 14.74
CA PHE A 244 22.82 25.29 13.39
C PHE A 244 23.21 23.79 13.38
N LYS A 245 24.22 23.41 14.16
CA LYS A 245 24.60 22.00 14.34
C LYS A 245 23.45 21.15 14.90
N ALA A 246 22.76 21.63 15.93
CA ALA A 246 21.63 20.91 16.52
C ALA A 246 20.46 20.76 15.52
N ALA A 247 20.17 21.82 14.75
CA ALA A 247 19.15 21.81 13.71
C ALA A 247 19.48 20.80 12.59
N THR A 248 20.72 20.81 12.09
CA THR A 248 21.17 19.85 11.07
C THR A 248 21.19 18.42 11.59
N GLY A 249 21.58 18.19 12.85
CA GLY A 249 21.46 16.90 13.51
C GLY A 249 20.01 16.36 13.56
N THR A 250 19.04 17.25 13.81
CA THR A 250 17.61 16.93 13.78
C THR A 250 17.16 16.51 12.38
N ILE A 251 17.61 17.20 11.32
CA ILE A 251 17.32 16.85 9.92
C ILE A 251 17.89 15.45 9.59
N VAL A 252 19.14 15.18 9.97
CA VAL A 252 19.81 13.90 9.72
C VAL A 252 19.09 12.75 10.43
N GLN A 253 18.74 12.93 11.69
CA GLN A 253 18.01 11.93 12.47
C GLN A 253 16.63 11.65 11.88
N ALA A 254 15.86 12.69 11.56
CA ALA A 254 14.55 12.55 10.92
C ALA A 254 14.63 11.84 9.57
N ARG A 255 15.67 12.13 8.76
CA ARG A 255 15.94 11.44 7.48
C ARG A 255 16.19 9.94 7.70
N LYS A 256 16.96 9.58 8.72
CA LYS A 256 17.23 8.18 9.06
C LYS A 256 15.94 7.47 9.45
N GLU A 257 15.15 8.05 10.34
CA GLU A 257 13.86 7.53 10.76
C GLU A 257 12.91 7.29 9.58
N MET A 258 12.73 8.30 8.71
CA MET A 258 11.88 8.16 7.53
C MET A 258 12.41 7.19 6.48
N THR A 259 13.70 6.86 6.50
CA THR A 259 14.24 5.80 5.65
C THR A 259 13.82 4.43 6.17
N THR A 260 13.96 4.20 7.47
CA THR A 260 13.48 2.97 8.14
C THR A 260 11.97 2.82 8.02
N GLN A 261 11.21 3.85 8.38
CA GLN A 261 9.74 3.85 8.27
C GLN A 261 9.28 3.61 6.83
N GLY A 262 9.98 4.19 5.84
CA GLY A 262 9.71 3.91 4.43
C GLY A 262 9.96 2.45 4.04
N GLN A 263 10.96 1.78 4.61
CA GLN A 263 11.20 0.35 4.42
C GLN A 263 10.15 -0.50 5.13
N ASP A 264 9.75 -0.12 6.35
CA ASP A 264 8.70 -0.81 7.10
C ASP A 264 7.35 -0.76 6.38
N ILE A 265 6.99 0.39 5.81
CA ILE A 265 5.80 0.54 4.96
C ILE A 265 5.86 -0.42 3.77
N VAL A 266 6.99 -0.45 3.04
CA VAL A 266 7.16 -1.35 1.88
C VAL A 266 7.00 -2.80 2.31
N LYS A 267 7.64 -3.19 3.41
CA LYS A 267 7.55 -4.55 3.94
C LYS A 267 6.13 -4.95 4.30
N ILE A 268 5.38 -4.08 4.99
CA ILE A 268 3.97 -4.34 5.32
C ILE A 268 3.15 -4.51 4.04
N SER A 269 3.34 -3.64 3.03
CA SER A 269 2.67 -3.76 1.73
C SER A 269 3.00 -5.06 1.00
N GLU A 270 4.27 -5.50 1.03
CA GLU A 270 4.70 -6.77 0.43
C GLU A 270 4.09 -7.98 1.14
N ASP A 271 4.05 -7.97 2.47
CA ASP A 271 3.43 -9.02 3.27
C ASP A 271 1.92 -9.08 3.00
N MET A 272 1.27 -7.92 2.82
CA MET A 272 -0.15 -7.85 2.45
C MET A 272 -0.35 -8.45 1.06
N TYR A 273 0.52 -8.10 0.10
CA TYR A 273 0.45 -8.62 -1.25
C TYR A 273 0.60 -10.15 -1.29
N LYS A 274 1.59 -10.69 -0.56
CA LYS A 274 1.81 -12.14 -0.41
C LYS A 274 0.60 -12.84 0.20
N LEU A 275 0.02 -12.28 1.26
CA LEU A 275 -1.19 -12.83 1.87
C LEU A 275 -2.36 -12.93 0.86
N GLN A 276 -2.49 -11.95 -0.04
CA GLN A 276 -3.52 -11.98 -1.09
C GLN A 276 -3.22 -13.03 -2.17
N LEU A 277 -1.95 -13.19 -2.54
CA LEU A 277 -1.52 -14.25 -3.46
C LEU A 277 -1.80 -15.65 -2.90
N ASP A 278 -1.36 -15.92 -1.67
CA ASP A 278 -1.52 -17.25 -1.05
C ASP A 278 -2.99 -17.62 -0.93
N ARG A 279 -3.85 -16.68 -0.53
CA ARG A 279 -5.30 -16.90 -0.44
C ARG A 279 -5.94 -17.08 -1.81
N ARG A 280 -5.51 -16.34 -2.83
CA ARG A 280 -5.98 -16.53 -4.21
C ARG A 280 -5.68 -17.94 -4.71
N ASP A 281 -4.48 -18.43 -4.45
CA ASP A 281 -4.05 -19.75 -4.92
C ASP A 281 -4.79 -20.87 -4.19
N GLN A 282 -5.02 -20.72 -2.87
CA GLN A 282 -5.86 -21.64 -2.09
C GLN A 282 -7.33 -21.63 -2.54
N GLU A 283 -7.93 -20.44 -2.71
CA GLU A 283 -9.32 -20.30 -3.18
C GLU A 283 -9.49 -20.85 -4.59
N SER A 284 -8.52 -20.64 -5.49
CA SER A 284 -8.54 -21.17 -6.85
C SER A 284 -8.47 -22.71 -6.86
N ALA A 285 -7.57 -23.30 -6.06
CA ALA A 285 -7.46 -24.75 -5.93
C ALA A 285 -8.73 -25.39 -5.35
N GLN A 286 -9.32 -24.77 -4.33
CA GLN A 286 -10.55 -25.25 -3.70
C GLN A 286 -11.75 -25.13 -4.65
N ALA A 287 -11.87 -24.01 -5.36
CA ALA A 287 -12.92 -23.80 -6.36
C ALA A 287 -12.82 -24.82 -7.49
N ARG A 288 -11.60 -25.04 -8.01
CA ARG A 288 -11.35 -26.06 -9.04
C ARG A 288 -11.73 -27.46 -8.57
N THR A 289 -11.35 -27.82 -7.35
CA THR A 289 -11.71 -29.13 -6.76
C THR A 289 -13.22 -29.28 -6.63
N THR A 290 -13.90 -28.24 -6.14
CA THR A 290 -15.37 -28.22 -5.99
C THR A 290 -16.06 -28.35 -7.34
N GLN A 291 -15.60 -27.62 -8.36
CA GLN A 291 -16.12 -27.71 -9.73
C GLN A 291 -15.94 -29.11 -10.31
N ILE A 292 -14.77 -29.74 -10.16
CA ILE A 292 -14.51 -31.10 -10.63
C ILE A 292 -15.47 -32.09 -9.95
N VAL A 293 -15.59 -32.03 -8.62
CA VAL A 293 -16.47 -32.93 -7.86
C VAL A 293 -17.94 -32.73 -8.25
N CYS A 294 -18.43 -31.49 -8.30
CA CYS A 294 -19.81 -31.19 -8.71
C CYS A 294 -20.09 -31.63 -10.16
N THR A 295 -19.13 -31.44 -11.07
CA THR A 295 -19.27 -31.86 -12.48
C THR A 295 -19.33 -33.37 -12.60
N LEU A 296 -18.46 -34.10 -11.88
CA LEU A 296 -18.48 -35.57 -11.86
C LEU A 296 -19.80 -36.10 -11.28
N LEU A 297 -20.28 -35.52 -10.18
CA LEU A 297 -21.57 -35.90 -9.59
C LEU A 297 -22.74 -35.63 -10.55
N ALA A 298 -22.77 -34.47 -11.21
CA ALA A 298 -23.79 -34.13 -12.19
C ALA A 298 -23.78 -35.11 -13.37
N MET A 299 -22.60 -35.52 -13.85
CA MET A 299 -22.44 -36.47 -14.94
C MET A 299 -22.93 -37.87 -14.54
N ILE A 300 -22.52 -38.37 -13.37
CA ILE A 300 -22.97 -39.67 -12.85
C ILE A 300 -24.48 -39.70 -12.71
N LEU A 301 -25.08 -38.65 -12.15
CA LEU A 301 -26.52 -38.57 -11.95
C LEU A 301 -27.28 -38.43 -13.29
N GLY A 302 -26.73 -37.70 -14.25
CA GLY A 302 -27.25 -37.62 -15.61
C GLY A 302 -27.27 -38.99 -16.30
N ILE A 303 -26.19 -39.77 -16.16
CA ILE A 303 -26.12 -41.15 -16.67
C ILE A 303 -27.17 -42.03 -15.98
N ILE A 304 -27.30 -41.96 -14.66
CA ILE A 304 -28.31 -42.72 -13.91
C ILE A 304 -29.72 -42.36 -14.37
N ALA A 305 -30.03 -41.07 -14.51
CA ALA A 305 -31.33 -40.60 -14.98
C ALA A 305 -31.61 -41.09 -16.42
N ALA A 306 -30.63 -41.00 -17.32
CA ALA A 306 -30.76 -41.49 -18.70
C ALA A 306 -31.05 -43.00 -18.74
N VAL A 307 -30.35 -43.80 -17.94
CA VAL A 307 -30.59 -45.25 -17.83
C VAL A 307 -31.98 -45.56 -17.27
N ILE A 308 -32.42 -44.83 -16.23
CA ILE A 308 -33.74 -44.99 -15.63
C ILE A 308 -34.84 -44.65 -16.65
N ILE A 309 -34.74 -43.51 -17.33
CA ILE A 309 -35.69 -43.07 -18.36
C ILE A 309 -35.74 -44.09 -19.50
N THR A 310 -34.59 -44.54 -20.00
CA THR A 310 -34.51 -45.56 -21.07
C THR A 310 -35.22 -46.85 -20.67
N ARG A 311 -35.03 -47.32 -19.44
CA ARG A 311 -35.64 -48.56 -18.96
C ARG A 311 -37.12 -48.42 -18.61
N GLN A 312 -37.56 -47.29 -18.07
CA GLN A 312 -38.92 -47.10 -17.55
C GLN A 312 -39.89 -46.51 -18.59
N ILE A 313 -39.38 -45.77 -19.58
CA ILE A 313 -40.19 -45.08 -20.58
C ILE A 313 -39.91 -45.65 -21.96
N THR A 314 -38.66 -45.58 -22.44
CA THR A 314 -38.33 -45.92 -23.83
C THR A 314 -38.54 -47.40 -24.15
N ARG A 315 -38.04 -48.32 -23.33
CA ARG A 315 -38.20 -49.78 -23.57
C ARG A 315 -39.66 -50.22 -23.57
N PRO A 316 -40.51 -49.90 -22.57
CA PRO A 316 -41.89 -50.36 -22.59
C PRO A 316 -42.73 -49.69 -23.68
N LEU A 317 -42.36 -48.47 -24.11
CA LEU A 317 -42.98 -47.85 -25.28
C LEU A 317 -42.64 -48.61 -26.56
N GLN A 318 -41.39 -49.05 -26.73
CA GLN A 318 -40.97 -49.91 -27.85
C GLN A 318 -41.69 -51.27 -27.83
N GLU A 319 -41.85 -51.90 -26.65
CA GLU A 319 -42.64 -53.14 -26.50
C GLU A 319 -44.09 -52.95 -26.93
N THR A 320 -44.67 -51.80 -26.58
CA THR A 320 -46.05 -51.45 -26.93
C THR A 320 -46.20 -51.25 -28.45
N LEU A 321 -45.27 -50.52 -29.08
CA LEU A 321 -45.23 -50.33 -30.53
C LEU A 321 -45.09 -51.65 -31.28
N ALA A 322 -44.21 -52.54 -30.82
CA ALA A 322 -44.00 -53.85 -31.44
C ALA A 322 -45.28 -54.71 -31.44
N VAL A 323 -46.13 -54.57 -30.42
CA VAL A 323 -47.43 -55.28 -30.37
C VAL A 323 -48.46 -54.63 -31.28
N VAL A 324 -48.49 -53.30 -31.38
CA VAL A 324 -49.34 -52.60 -32.34
C VAL A 324 -48.99 -52.99 -33.78
N ASP A 325 -47.71 -53.01 -34.14
CA ASP A 325 -47.26 -53.42 -35.48
C ASP A 325 -47.68 -54.85 -35.82
N ARG A 326 -47.61 -55.77 -34.84
CA ARG A 326 -48.07 -57.15 -35.03
C ARG A 326 -49.58 -57.26 -35.22
N ILE A 327 -50.36 -56.54 -34.41
CA ILE A 327 -51.81 -56.46 -34.56
C ILE A 327 -52.15 -55.92 -35.96
N ALA A 328 -51.46 -54.88 -36.43
CA ALA A 328 -51.64 -54.31 -37.76
C ALA A 328 -51.27 -55.29 -38.89
N SER A 329 -50.30 -56.18 -38.65
CA SER A 329 -49.93 -57.27 -39.58
C SER A 329 -50.84 -58.51 -39.51
N GLY A 330 -51.86 -58.50 -38.65
CA GLY A 330 -52.83 -59.60 -38.49
C GLY A 330 -52.44 -60.69 -37.49
N ASP A 331 -51.29 -60.59 -36.80
CA ASP A 331 -50.92 -61.50 -35.72
C ASP A 331 -51.55 -61.04 -34.40
N LEU A 332 -52.70 -61.63 -34.09
CA LEU A 332 -53.43 -61.38 -32.85
C LEU A 332 -53.09 -62.38 -31.75
N THR A 333 -52.06 -63.23 -31.84
CA THR A 333 -51.86 -64.34 -30.87
C THR A 333 -51.21 -63.95 -29.54
N GLN A 334 -50.52 -62.81 -29.50
CA GLN A 334 -49.77 -62.36 -28.32
C GLN A 334 -50.68 -61.77 -27.22
N THR A 335 -50.30 -62.00 -25.96
CA THR A 335 -50.90 -61.36 -24.78
C THR A 335 -49.84 -60.55 -24.05
N LEU A 336 -50.02 -59.23 -24.00
CA LEU A 336 -49.15 -58.37 -23.20
C LEU A 336 -49.46 -58.57 -21.71
N ALA A 337 -48.50 -58.99 -20.90
CA ALA A 337 -48.67 -59.05 -19.45
C ALA A 337 -48.43 -57.67 -18.84
N VAL A 338 -49.47 -56.85 -18.72
CA VAL A 338 -49.35 -55.49 -18.15
C VAL A 338 -49.32 -55.55 -16.63
N THR A 339 -48.14 -55.35 -16.05
CA THR A 339 -47.92 -55.39 -14.58
C THR A 339 -47.81 -54.01 -13.93
N ARG A 340 -47.86 -52.95 -14.74
CA ARG A 340 -47.64 -51.54 -14.34
C ARG A 340 -48.92 -50.71 -14.39
N ARG A 341 -48.98 -49.67 -13.56
CA ARG A 341 -50.18 -48.83 -13.35
C ARG A 341 -49.99 -47.34 -13.70
N ASP A 342 -48.87 -46.97 -14.31
CA ASP A 342 -48.61 -45.61 -14.81
C ASP A 342 -49.29 -45.36 -16.17
N GLU A 343 -49.11 -44.17 -16.76
CA GLU A 343 -49.76 -43.81 -18.04
C GLU A 343 -49.41 -44.78 -19.17
N LEU A 344 -48.20 -45.32 -19.17
CA LEU A 344 -47.78 -46.32 -20.15
C LEU A 344 -48.41 -47.69 -19.88
N GLY A 345 -48.67 -48.05 -18.61
CA GLY A 345 -49.47 -49.21 -18.25
C GLY A 345 -50.93 -49.08 -18.69
N VAL A 346 -51.53 -47.91 -18.52
CA VAL A 346 -52.89 -47.62 -19.02
C VAL A 346 -52.95 -47.73 -20.54
N LEU A 347 -51.95 -47.18 -21.25
CA LEU A 347 -51.83 -47.29 -22.71
C LEU A 347 -51.72 -48.75 -23.17
N GLN A 348 -50.86 -49.55 -22.53
CA GLN A 348 -50.71 -50.97 -22.84
C GLN A 348 -52.00 -51.76 -22.60
N GLN A 349 -52.72 -51.49 -21.50
CA GLN A 349 -54.01 -52.11 -21.21
C GLN A 349 -55.05 -51.76 -22.28
N GLY A 350 -55.07 -50.51 -22.75
CA GLY A 350 -55.96 -50.07 -23.83
C GLY A 350 -55.68 -50.81 -25.14
N ILE A 351 -54.41 -50.93 -25.53
CA ILE A 351 -54.00 -51.66 -26.74
C ILE A 351 -54.30 -53.15 -26.62
N GLN A 352 -54.07 -53.75 -25.45
CA GLN A 352 -54.41 -55.14 -25.20
C GLN A 352 -55.92 -55.39 -25.35
N ARG A 353 -56.76 -54.49 -24.81
CA ARG A 353 -58.21 -54.57 -24.95
C ARG A 353 -58.65 -54.46 -26.41
N MET A 354 -58.04 -53.55 -27.17
CA MET A 354 -58.28 -53.42 -28.61
C MET A 354 -57.90 -54.70 -29.36
N GLY A 355 -56.72 -55.26 -29.10
CA GLY A 355 -56.27 -56.52 -29.70
C GLY A 355 -57.16 -57.70 -29.37
N SER A 356 -57.66 -57.81 -28.13
CA SER A 356 -58.61 -58.86 -27.76
C SER A 356 -59.96 -58.70 -28.45
N THR A 357 -60.49 -57.47 -28.53
CA THR A 357 -61.78 -57.22 -29.22
C THR A 357 -61.68 -57.50 -30.72
N LEU A 358 -60.56 -57.15 -31.38
CA LEU A 358 -60.34 -57.50 -32.78
C LEU A 358 -60.23 -59.01 -32.99
N ARG A 359 -59.57 -59.74 -32.07
CA ARG A 359 -59.48 -61.20 -32.10
C ARG A 359 -60.86 -61.86 -31.97
N GLU A 360 -61.69 -61.34 -31.08
CA GLU A 360 -63.05 -61.83 -30.82
C GLU A 360 -63.99 -61.51 -32.00
N LEU A 361 -63.85 -60.34 -32.64
CA LEU A 361 -64.61 -59.98 -33.85
C LEU A 361 -64.23 -60.83 -35.07
N ILE A 362 -62.96 -61.21 -35.22
CA ILE A 362 -62.49 -62.04 -36.35
C ILE A 362 -62.72 -63.53 -36.08
N GLY A 363 -62.60 -63.99 -34.83
CA GLY A 363 -62.84 -65.38 -34.44
C GLY A 363 -64.30 -65.71 -34.10
N GLY A 364 -65.16 -64.70 -33.99
CA GLY A 364 -66.61 -64.81 -33.79
C GLY A 364 -67.44 -64.86 -35.08
N ILE A 365 -66.75 -64.96 -36.23
CA ILE A 365 -67.28 -65.31 -37.56
C ILE A 365 -66.78 -66.71 -37.86
#